data_AF-A0A537D1G9-F1
#
_entry.id   AF-A0A537D1G9-F1
#
_cell.length_a   1.000
_cell.length_b   1.000
_cell.length_c   1.000
_cell.angle_alpha   90.00
_cell.angle_beta   90.00
_cell.angle_gamma   90.00
#
_symmetry.space_group_name_H-M   'P 1'
#
loop_
_entity.id
_entity.type
_entity.pdbx_description
1 polymer ?
#
loop_
_entity_poly.entity_id
_entity_poly.type
_entity_poly.pdbx_seq_one_letter_code
_entity_poly.pdbx_strand_id
1 'polypeptide(L)'
;MKHADGQWLFEAVLRLRGEPTRVYQNRYDIEPFSPGARSTHWSSTHPSLGPLRGRFVLAGDAILSFYASSSGRHRGFECLQQRDARRYVVRGTLLEEDKILSTWALDLTLAK
;
A
#
# COMPACT_ATOMS: atom_id res chain seq x y z
N MET A 1 -2.56 10.32 -9.03
CA MET A 1 -3.38 10.57 -7.83
C MET A 1 -4.39 11.64 -8.20
N LYS A 2 -5.68 11.43 -7.92
CA LYS A 2 -6.72 12.45 -8.08
C LYS A 2 -7.10 12.95 -6.70
N HIS A 3 -7.09 14.27 -6.51
CA HIS A 3 -7.50 14.89 -5.26
C HIS A 3 -8.91 15.42 -5.49
N ALA A 4 -9.88 14.96 -4.71
CA ALA A 4 -11.22 15.53 -4.63
C ALA A 4 -11.42 16.15 -3.24
N ASP A 5 -12.36 17.08 -3.10
CA ASP A 5 -12.64 17.71 -1.81
C ASP A 5 -13.01 16.66 -0.76
N GLY A 6 -12.10 16.46 0.19
CA GLY A 6 -12.26 15.50 1.29
C GLY A 6 -11.77 14.07 1.03
N GLN A 7 -11.28 13.72 -0.16
CA GLN A 7 -10.75 12.37 -0.44
C GLN A 7 -9.62 12.37 -1.47
N TRP A 8 -8.57 11.59 -1.19
CA TRP A 8 -7.49 11.33 -2.14
C TRP A 8 -7.68 9.95 -2.76
N LEU A 9 -7.84 9.90 -4.08
CA LEU A 9 -7.93 8.66 -4.83
C LEU A 9 -6.55 8.31 -5.42
N PHE A 10 -6.01 7.18 -4.98
CA PHE A 10 -4.80 6.61 -5.55
C PHE A 10 -5.13 5.36 -6.35
N GLU A 11 -4.93 5.46 -7.67
CA GLU A 11 -5.04 4.35 -8.61
C GLU A 11 -3.65 4.05 -9.16
N ALA A 12 -3.24 2.79 -9.04
CA ALA A 12 -1.95 2.32 -9.52
C ALA A 12 -2.08 0.97 -10.22
N VAL A 13 -1.27 0.78 -11.25
CA VAL A 13 -1.10 -0.51 -11.91
C VAL A 13 0.30 -1.00 -11.59
N LEU A 14 0.39 -2.03 -10.76
CA LEU A 14 1.64 -2.74 -10.50
C LEU A 14 1.84 -3.80 -11.58
N ARG A 15 2.86 -3.61 -12.42
CA ARG A 15 3.28 -4.60 -13.41
C ARG A 15 4.50 -5.32 -12.87
N LEU A 16 4.32 -6.58 -12.46
CA LEU A 16 5.40 -7.44 -12.02
C LEU A 16 5.99 -8.14 -13.25
N ARG A 17 7.27 -7.85 -13.52
CA ARG A 17 8.04 -8.54 -14.56
C ARG A 17 8.31 -9.96 -14.11
N GLY A 18 7.99 -10.93 -14.95
CA GLY A 18 8.15 -12.37 -14.69
C GLY A 18 7.46 -13.18 -15.79
N GLU A 19 7.57 -14.50 -15.70
CA GLU A 19 6.86 -15.44 -16.58
C GLU A 19 5.86 -16.27 -15.75
N PRO A 20 4.54 -16.05 -15.87
CA PRO A 20 3.89 -15.00 -16.68
C PRO A 20 3.97 -13.62 -16.03
N THR A 21 3.92 -12.56 -16.85
CA THR A 21 3.81 -11.19 -16.36
C THR A 21 2.48 -11.01 -15.63
N ARG A 22 2.52 -10.46 -14.42
CA ARG A 22 1.33 -10.23 -13.61
C ARG A 22 1.03 -8.73 -13.52
N VAL A 23 -0.24 -8.39 -13.66
CA VAL A 23 -0.73 -7.01 -13.57
C VAL A 23 -1.72 -6.94 -12.42
N TYR A 24 -1.44 -6.08 -11.45
CA TYR A 24 -2.32 -5.81 -10.33
C TYR A 24 -2.82 -4.38 -10.41
N GLN A 25 -4.11 -4.19 -10.20
CA GLN A 25 -4.73 -2.87 -10.08
C GLN A 25 -4.99 -2.60 -8.61
N ASN A 26 -4.39 -1.54 -8.09
CA ASN A 26 -4.62 -1.09 -6.74
C ASN A 26 -5.40 0.23 -6.78
N ARG A 27 -6.52 0.27 -6.07
CA ARG A 27 -7.33 1.47 -5.87
C ARG A 27 -7.48 1.71 -4.39
N TYR A 28 -7.04 2.87 -3.92
CA TYR A 28 -7.15 3.28 -2.52
C TYR A 28 -7.91 4.59 -2.42
N ASP A 29 -8.88 4.61 -1.52
CA ASP A 29 -9.54 5.81 -1.05
C ASP A 29 -8.82 6.22 0.25
N ILE A 30 -8.12 7.35 0.23
CA ILE A 30 -7.24 7.81 1.30
C ILE A 30 -7.86 9.06 1.94
N GLU A 31 -8.00 9.04 3.26
CA GLU A 31 -8.42 10.22 4.02
C GLU A 31 -7.30 11.28 3.98
N PRO A 32 -7.60 12.57 3.73
CA PRO A 32 -6.60 13.62 3.82
C PRO A 32 -5.97 13.67 5.21
N PHE A 33 -4.67 13.92 5.28
CA PHE A 33 -3.99 14.13 6.56
C PHE A 33 -4.56 15.37 7.26
N SER A 34 -4.92 15.23 8.53
CA SER A 34 -5.21 16.39 9.37
C SER A 34 -3.94 17.26 9.54
N PRO A 35 -4.07 18.58 9.77
CA PRO A 35 -2.92 19.45 9.97
C PRO A 35 -1.96 18.92 11.05
N GLY A 36 -0.68 18.74 10.70
CA GLY A 36 0.35 18.21 11.59
C GLY A 36 0.33 16.69 11.82
N ALA A 37 -0.68 15.98 11.30
CA ALA A 37 -0.76 14.54 11.45
C ALA A 37 0.34 13.83 10.64
N ARG A 38 0.89 12.76 11.22
CA ARG A 38 1.87 11.88 10.58
C ARG A 38 1.25 10.55 10.14
N SER A 39 -0.06 10.41 10.24
CA SER A 39 -0.76 9.21 9.80
C SER A 39 -2.16 9.53 9.30
N THR A 40 -2.65 8.74 8.34
CA THR A 40 -4.02 8.83 7.83
C THR A 40 -4.58 7.46 7.46
N HIS A 41 -5.90 7.30 7.46
CA HIS A 41 -6.53 6.05 7.06
C HIS A 41 -6.66 5.93 5.55
N TRP A 42 -6.78 4.69 5.10
CA TRP A 42 -7.17 4.36 3.74
C TRP A 42 -8.07 3.13 3.72
N SER A 43 -8.88 3.02 2.67
CA SER A 43 -9.63 1.81 2.36
C SER A 43 -9.40 1.37 0.91
N SER A 44 -9.52 0.06 0.68
CA SER A 44 -9.43 -0.54 -0.66
C SER A 44 -10.34 -1.77 -0.73
N THR A 45 -10.64 -2.23 -1.94
CA THR A 45 -11.34 -3.50 -2.16
C THR A 45 -10.45 -4.38 -3.01
N HIS A 46 -9.98 -5.49 -2.45
CA HIS A 46 -9.16 -6.46 -3.16
C HIS A 46 -10.04 -7.61 -3.67
N PRO A 47 -9.93 -8.04 -4.94
CA PRO A 47 -10.81 -9.07 -5.51
C PRO A 47 -10.91 -10.37 -4.70
N SER A 48 -9.80 -10.81 -4.12
CA SER A 48 -9.74 -12.07 -3.36
C SER A 48 -9.86 -11.91 -1.84
N LEU A 49 -9.56 -10.73 -1.29
CA LEU A 49 -9.54 -10.51 0.17
C LEU A 49 -10.76 -9.72 0.66
N GLY A 50 -11.54 -9.16 -0.28
CA GLY A 50 -12.66 -8.29 0.03
C GLY A 50 -12.20 -6.89 0.47
N PRO A 51 -13.02 -6.19 1.27
CA PRO A 51 -12.69 -4.86 1.79
C PRO A 51 -11.49 -4.91 2.73
N LEU A 52 -10.56 -3.99 2.52
CA LEU A 52 -9.38 -3.75 3.33
C LEU A 52 -9.45 -2.36 3.92
N ARG A 53 -9.04 -2.23 5.18
CA ARG A 53 -8.84 -0.94 5.86
C ARG A 53 -7.44 -0.90 6.44
N GLY A 54 -6.78 0.23 6.30
CA GLY A 54 -5.43 0.40 6.78
C GLY A 54 -5.12 1.84 7.13
N ARG A 55 -3.84 2.06 7.45
CA ARG A 55 -3.30 3.37 7.76
C ARG A 55 -1.96 3.54 7.05
N PHE A 56 -1.73 4.72 6.51
CA PHE A 56 -0.39 5.18 6.16
C PHE A 56 0.20 5.96 7.32
N VAL A 57 1.48 5.73 7.63
CA VAL A 57 2.25 6.48 8.62
C VAL A 57 3.53 6.98 7.98
N LEU A 58 3.78 8.28 8.08
CA LEU A 58 5.00 8.93 7.61
C LEU A 58 6.06 8.87 8.72
N ALA A 59 7.08 8.04 8.55
CA ALA A 59 8.16 7.82 9.51
C ALA A 59 9.52 8.12 8.88
N GLY A 60 10.04 9.33 9.10
CA GLY A 60 11.29 9.78 8.47
C GLY A 60 11.20 9.75 6.93
N ASP A 61 12.10 8.98 6.31
CA ASP A 61 12.18 8.70 4.88
C ASP A 61 11.28 7.53 4.42
N ALA A 62 10.45 6.98 5.31
CA ALA A 62 9.61 5.83 5.02
C ALA A 62 8.11 6.13 5.16
N ILE A 63 7.32 5.46 4.33
CA ILE A 63 5.87 5.31 4.47
C ILE A 63 5.61 3.89 4.95
N LEU A 64 5.01 3.76 6.12
CA LEU A 64 4.55 2.48 6.65
C LEU A 64 3.06 2.33 6.34
N SER A 65 2.66 1.14 5.90
CA SER A 65 1.27 0.77 5.69
C SER A 65 0.99 -0.50 6.47
N PHE A 66 -0.06 -0.49 7.28
CA PHE A 66 -0.60 -1.69 7.89
C PHE A 66 -2.10 -1.74 7.66
N TYR A 67 -2.62 -2.93 7.39
CA TYR A 67 -4.01 -3.11 7.01
C TYR A 67 -4.55 -4.47 7.40
N ALA A 68 -5.87 -4.58 7.44
CA ALA A 68 -6.57 -5.82 7.67
C ALA A 68 -7.82 -5.94 6.81
N SER A 69 -8.25 -7.19 6.56
CA SER A 69 -9.59 -7.48 6.04
C SER A 69 -10.65 -7.18 7.09
N SER A 70 -11.91 -7.00 6.67
CA SER A 70 -13.03 -6.77 7.61
C SER A 70 -13.17 -7.84 8.70
N SER A 71 -12.82 -9.09 8.39
CA SER A 71 -12.82 -10.22 9.35
C SER A 71 -11.61 -10.27 10.28
N GLY A 72 -10.58 -9.44 10.04
CA GLY A 72 -9.29 -9.53 10.73
C GLY A 72 -8.43 -10.74 10.35
N ARG A 73 -8.96 -11.71 9.58
CA ARG A 73 -8.25 -12.92 9.16
C ARG A 73 -7.02 -12.60 8.32
N HIS A 74 -7.08 -11.60 7.44
CA HIS A 74 -5.92 -11.18 6.67
C HIS A 74 -5.35 -9.89 7.24
N ARG A 75 -4.04 -9.86 7.44
CA ARG A 75 -3.30 -8.69 7.93
C ARG A 75 -2.07 -8.47 7.08
N GLY A 76 -1.83 -7.25 6.64
CA GLY A 76 -0.68 -6.92 5.83
C GLY A 76 0.11 -5.76 6.39
N PHE A 77 1.42 -5.79 6.12
CA PHE A 77 2.36 -4.75 6.49
C PHE A 77 3.24 -4.46 5.28
N GLU A 78 3.47 -3.18 5.00
CA GLU A 78 4.36 -2.73 3.95
C GLU A 78 5.14 -1.50 4.41
N CYS A 79 6.41 -1.44 4.03
CA CYS A 79 7.29 -0.29 4.23
C CYS A 79 7.82 0.13 2.86
N LEU A 80 7.56 1.39 2.49
CA LEU A 80 8.13 2.04 1.32
C LEU A 80 9.17 3.05 1.82
N GLN A 81 10.45 2.72 1.68
CA GLN A 81 11.54 3.60 2.10
C GLN A 81 12.10 4.35 0.89
N GLN A 82 12.09 5.68 0.96
CA GLN A 82 12.71 6.53 -0.04
C GLN A 82 14.22 6.38 0.04
N ARG A 83 14.86 5.98 -1.07
CA ARG A 83 16.34 5.92 -1.16
C ARG A 83 16.93 7.21 -1.70
N ASP A 84 16.21 7.84 -2.63
CA ASP A 84 16.51 9.16 -3.15
C ASP A 84 15.26 9.74 -3.86
N ALA A 85 15.42 10.88 -4.54
CA ALA A 85 14.36 11.57 -5.23
C ALA A 85 13.60 10.73 -6.29
N ARG A 86 14.17 9.61 -6.76
CA ARG A 86 13.62 8.80 -7.86
C ARG A 86 13.43 7.33 -7.51
N ARG A 87 13.85 6.89 -6.33
CA ARG A 87 13.89 5.46 -5.97
C ARG A 87 13.28 5.20 -4.59
N TYR A 88 12.48 4.14 -4.52
CA TYR A 88 11.97 3.57 -3.29
C TYR A 88 12.33 2.09 -3.21
N VAL A 89 12.63 1.61 -2.01
CA VAL A 89 12.66 0.17 -1.70
C VAL A 89 11.39 -0.17 -0.96
N VAL A 90 10.71 -1.22 -1.39
CA VAL A 90 9.48 -1.71 -0.75
C VAL A 90 9.70 -3.10 -0.18
N ARG A 91 9.25 -3.30 1.05
CA ARG A 91 9.21 -4.60 1.71
C ARG A 91 7.84 -4.78 2.35
N GLY A 92 7.25 -5.94 2.16
CA GLY A 92 5.94 -6.22 2.74
C GLY A 92 5.67 -7.68 2.95
N THR A 93 4.63 -7.93 3.72
CA THR A 93 4.12 -9.26 4.05
C THR A 93 2.59 -9.22 4.12
N LEU A 94 1.99 -10.34 3.78
CA LEU A 94 0.58 -10.63 3.99
C LEU A 94 0.49 -11.89 4.84
N LEU A 95 -0.27 -11.80 5.92
CA LEU A 95 -0.54 -12.88 6.84
C LEU A 95 -2.00 -13.31 6.69
N GLU A 96 -2.22 -14.62 6.81
CA GLU A 96 -3.53 -15.20 7.09
C GLU A 96 -3.47 -15.77 8.51
N GLU A 97 -4.25 -15.19 9.43
CA GLU A 97 -4.11 -15.37 10.86
C GLU A 97 -2.66 -15.08 11.28
N ASP A 98 -1.96 -16.08 11.83
CA ASP A 98 -0.56 -15.96 12.26
C ASP A 98 0.42 -16.62 11.25
N LYS A 99 -0.06 -17.06 10.09
CA LYS A 99 0.76 -17.67 9.05
C LYS A 99 1.13 -16.66 7.98
N ILE A 100 2.40 -16.68 7.57
CA ILE A 100 2.86 -15.89 6.43
C ILE A 100 2.26 -16.49 5.16
N LEU A 101 1.36 -15.75 4.51
CA LEU A 101 0.77 -16.13 3.23
C LEU A 101 1.67 -15.70 2.06
N SER A 102 2.28 -14.52 2.16
CA SER A 102 3.18 -13.99 1.13
C SER A 102 4.14 -12.95 1.70
N THR A 103 5.33 -12.84 1.11
CA THR A 103 6.26 -11.73 1.33
C THR A 103 6.73 -11.18 0.00
N TRP A 104 7.08 -9.90 -0.03
CA TRP A 104 7.60 -9.27 -1.24
C TRP A 104 8.69 -8.25 -0.95
N ALA A 105 9.47 -8.02 -2.00
CA ALA A 105 10.64 -7.20 -2.05
C ALA A 105 10.71 -6.54 -3.42
N LEU A 106 10.56 -5.21 -3.47
CA LEU A 106 10.52 -4.48 -4.74
C LEU A 106 11.46 -3.27 -4.68
N ASP A 107 12.06 -2.95 -5.83
CA ASP A 107 12.70 -1.68 -6.08
C ASP A 107 11.82 -0.90 -7.05
N LEU A 108 11.32 0.25 -6.59
CA LEU A 108 10.48 1.14 -7.39
C LEU A 108 11.33 2.29 -7.91
N THR A 109 11.25 2.53 -9.21
CA THR A 109 11.91 3.66 -9.86
C THR A 109 10.85 4.53 -10.54
N LEU A 110 11.01 5.85 -10.46
CA LEU A 110 10.19 6.76 -11.23
C LEU A 110 10.30 6.41 -12.73
N ALA A 111 9.15 6.27 -13.40
CA ALA A 111 9.10 6.07 -14.84
C ALA A 111 9.81 7.23 -15.57
N LYS A 112 10.47 6.92 -16.69
CA LYS A 112 11.12 7.92 -17.53
C LYS A 112 10.09 8.78 -18.25
#